data_AF-A0A1I7KL19-F1
#
_entry.id   AF-A0A1I7KL19-F1
#
_cell.length_a   1.000
_cell.length_b   1.000
_cell.length_c   1.000
_cell.angle_alpha   90.00
_cell.angle_beta   90.00
_cell.angle_gamma   90.00
#
_symmetry.space_group_name_H-M   'P 1'
#
loop_
_entity.id
_entity.type
_entity.pdbx_description
1 polymer ?
#
loop_
_entity_poly.entity_id
_entity_poly.type
_entity_poly.pdbx_seq_one_letter_code
_entity_poly.pdbx_strand_id
1 'polypeptide(L)'
;MNSVKLSANYRLYAFSDYQSMKAALPYMRSVKLAKRFTELEEQEIRGFVWRSSGQGYTNYLNPISTHRAKPSAMDSFITALQLLYKSNGYSARYVVVERG
;
A
#
# COMPACT_ATOMS: atom_id res chain seq x y z
N MET A 1 -14.34 -4.57 1.61
CA MET A 1 -12.86 -4.59 1.67
C MET A 1 -12.37 -3.28 1.09
N ASN A 2 -11.74 -2.41 1.89
CA ASN A 2 -11.18 -1.18 1.34
C ASN A 2 -9.84 -1.46 0.67
N SER A 3 -9.45 -0.58 -0.23
CA SER A 3 -8.16 -0.66 -0.92
C SER A 3 -7.60 0.74 -1.15
N VAL A 4 -6.28 0.85 -1.24
CA VAL A 4 -5.59 2.08 -1.59
C VAL A 4 -4.87 1.88 -2.91
N LYS A 5 -5.16 2.74 -3.89
CA LYS A 5 -4.40 2.75 -5.16
C LYS A 5 -3.02 3.34 -4.88
N LEU A 6 -1.97 2.52 -5.01
CA LEU A 6 -0.58 2.94 -4.79
C LEU A 6 -0.03 3.64 -6.03
N SER A 7 -0.32 3.10 -7.22
CA SER A 7 0.08 3.70 -8.50
C SER A 7 -0.87 3.25 -9.60
N ALA A 8 -0.54 3.52 -10.86
CA ALA A 8 -1.37 3.09 -12.00
C ALA A 8 -1.62 1.57 -12.01
N ASN A 9 -0.61 0.79 -11.62
CA ASN A 9 -0.61 -0.67 -11.75
C ASN A 9 -0.69 -1.40 -10.41
N TYR A 10 -0.63 -0.70 -9.28
CA TYR A 10 -0.56 -1.33 -7.97
C TYR A 10 -1.65 -0.85 -7.03
N ARG A 11 -2.26 -1.81 -6.33
CA ARG A 11 -3.29 -1.57 -5.33
C ARG A 11 -2.98 -2.34 -4.04
N LEU A 12 -3.20 -1.67 -2.92
CA LEU A 12 -2.95 -2.18 -1.58
C LEU A 12 -4.25 -2.65 -0.95
N TYR A 13 -4.22 -3.86 -0.41
CA TYR A 13 -5.30 -4.45 0.38
C TYR A 13 -4.79 -4.85 1.76
N ALA A 14 -5.69 -4.85 2.72
CA ALA A 14 -5.44 -5.22 4.09
C ALA A 14 -6.49 -6.23 4.54
N PHE A 15 -6.08 -7.18 5.37
CA PHE A 15 -6.92 -8.25 5.90
C PHE A 15 -6.69 -8.42 7.40
N SER A 16 -7.77 -8.65 8.13
CA SER A 16 -7.77 -8.93 9.57
C SER A 16 -7.09 -10.25 9.93
N ASP A 17 -7.20 -11.25 9.05
CA ASP A 17 -6.76 -12.62 9.30
C ASP A 17 -6.37 -13.33 7.99
N TYR A 18 -5.71 -14.48 8.16
CA TYR A 18 -5.17 -15.27 7.05
C TYR A 18 -6.27 -15.89 6.18
N GLN A 19 -7.42 -16.28 6.77
CA GLN A 19 -8.50 -16.91 6.02
C GLN A 19 -9.16 -15.91 5.07
N SER A 20 -9.44 -14.70 5.55
CA SER A 20 -9.95 -13.58 4.76
C SER A 20 -9.01 -13.23 3.61
N MET A 21 -7.69 -13.19 3.88
CA MET A 21 -6.68 -12.99 2.85
C MET A 21 -6.70 -14.13 1.81
N LYS A 22 -6.66 -15.39 2.27
CA LYS A 22 -6.61 -16.58 1.41
C LYS A 22 -7.86 -16.71 0.53
N ALA A 23 -9.04 -16.38 1.06
CA ALA A 23 -10.29 -16.38 0.30
C ALA A 23 -10.30 -15.31 -0.81
N ALA A 24 -9.57 -14.20 -0.63
CA ALA A 24 -9.46 -13.14 -1.62
C ALA A 24 -8.41 -13.41 -2.71
N LEU A 25 -7.37 -14.20 -2.42
CA LEU A 25 -6.27 -14.48 -3.35
C LEU A 25 -6.72 -14.96 -4.74
N PRO A 26 -7.68 -15.90 -4.91
CA PRO A 26 -8.10 -16.36 -6.25
C PRO A 26 -8.68 -15.25 -7.13
N TYR A 27 -9.23 -14.21 -6.51
CA TYR A 27 -9.81 -13.06 -7.22
C TYR A 27 -8.77 -11.98 -7.54
N MET A 28 -7.57 -12.08 -6.99
CA MET A 28 -6.47 -11.13 -7.19
C MET A 28 -5.45 -11.71 -8.18
N ARG A 29 -5.38 -11.16 -9.39
CA ARG A 29 -4.69 -11.80 -10.54
C ARG A 29 -3.17 -11.90 -10.39
N SER A 30 -2.55 -10.97 -9.67
CA SER A 30 -1.10 -11.00 -9.42
C SER A 30 -0.83 -10.43 -8.04
N VAL A 31 -0.71 -11.32 -7.06
CA VAL A 31 -0.50 -10.96 -5.65
C VAL A 31 0.97 -11.01 -5.31
N LYS A 32 1.52 -9.87 -4.90
CA LYS A 32 2.74 -9.81 -4.12
C LYS A 32 2.36 -9.73 -2.65
N LEU A 33 2.61 -10.81 -1.93
CA LEU A 33 2.46 -10.85 -0.47
C LEU A 33 3.37 -9.77 0.12
N ALA A 34 2.78 -8.85 0.88
CA ALA A 34 3.60 -8.03 1.74
C ALA A 34 4.11 -8.94 2.85
N LYS A 35 5.43 -9.12 2.92
CA LYS A 35 6.09 -9.66 4.10
C LYS A 35 5.74 -8.77 5.30
N ARG A 36 6.00 -9.25 6.53
CA ARG A 36 5.81 -8.41 7.74
C ARG A 36 6.44 -7.04 7.49
N PHE A 37 5.85 -5.95 8.00
CA PHE A 37 6.33 -4.59 7.71
C PHE A 37 7.83 -4.38 7.96
N THR A 38 8.41 -5.13 8.91
CA THR A 38 9.84 -5.14 9.25
C THR A 38 10.74 -5.79 8.20
N GLU A 39 10.18 -6.54 7.25
CA GLU A 39 10.89 -7.32 6.23
C GLU A 39 10.75 -6.73 4.81
N LEU A 40 9.98 -5.64 4.66
CA LEU A 40 9.84 -4.97 3.37
C LEU A 40 11.02 -4.01 3.16
N GLU A 41 11.80 -4.24 2.11
CA GLU A 41 12.90 -3.36 1.77
C GLU A 41 12.41 -2.15 0.95
N GLU A 42 13.07 -1.01 1.12
CA GLU A 42 12.71 0.21 0.39
C GLU A 42 12.80 0.03 -1.14
N GLN A 43 13.73 -0.81 -1.60
CA GLN A 43 13.88 -1.13 -3.02
C GLN A 43 12.65 -1.82 -3.62
N GLU A 44 11.99 -2.70 -2.85
CA GLU A 44 10.76 -3.35 -3.27
C GLU A 44 9.60 -2.36 -3.30
N ILE A 45 9.46 -1.58 -2.22
CA ILE A 45 8.36 -0.62 -2.04
C ILE A 45 8.36 0.47 -3.11
N ARG A 46 9.56 0.92 -3.52
CA ARG A 46 9.74 1.92 -4.57
C ARG A 46 9.05 1.55 -5.88
N GLY A 47 8.93 0.26 -6.19
CA GLY A 47 8.23 -0.24 -7.36
C GLY A 47 6.71 -0.15 -7.28
N PHE A 48 6.14 -0.01 -6.09
CA PHE A 48 4.69 -0.04 -5.86
C PHE A 48 4.08 1.36 -5.74
N VAL A 49 4.76 2.25 -5.00
CA VAL A 49 4.24 3.57 -4.66
C VAL A 49 4.44 4.59 -5.77
N TRP A 50 3.49 5.52 -5.93
CA TRP A 50 3.61 6.58 -6.92
C TRP A 50 4.62 7.65 -6.47
N ARG A 51 5.59 7.93 -7.34
CA ARG A 51 6.50 9.06 -7.27
C ARG A 51 6.11 10.17 -8.26
N SER A 52 6.00 11.41 -7.79
CA SER A 52 5.86 12.59 -8.65
C SER A 52 7.23 13.10 -9.07
N SER A 53 7.40 13.36 -10.37
CA SER A 53 8.65 13.88 -10.91
C SER A 53 9.03 15.19 -10.23
N GLY A 54 10.25 15.28 -9.70
CA GLY A 54 10.75 16.47 -9.01
C GLY A 54 10.18 16.75 -7.62
N GLN A 55 9.19 16.00 -7.13
CA GLN A 55 8.50 16.32 -5.86
C GLN A 55 8.59 15.21 -4.79
N GLY A 56 9.03 14.00 -5.12
CA GLY A 56 9.18 12.90 -4.16
C GLY A 56 8.04 11.88 -4.27
N TYR A 57 7.75 11.15 -3.18
CA TYR A 57 6.74 10.10 -3.16
C TYR A 57 5.38 10.61 -2.66
N THR A 58 4.31 9.97 -3.13
CA THR A 58 2.93 10.38 -2.81
C THR A 58 2.63 10.23 -1.32
N ASN A 59 1.96 11.21 -0.74
CA ASN A 59 1.39 11.10 0.60
C ASN A 59 -0.10 10.76 0.49
N TYR A 60 -0.46 9.50 0.72
CA TYR A 60 -1.83 9.03 0.49
C TYR A 60 -2.83 9.60 1.49
N LEU A 61 -2.38 10.12 2.63
CA LEU A 61 -3.27 10.83 3.57
C LEU A 61 -3.67 12.23 3.08
N ASN A 62 -2.87 12.83 2.18
CA ASN A 62 -3.13 14.16 1.62
C ASN A 62 -2.67 14.22 0.14
N PRO A 63 -3.35 13.51 -0.78
CA PRO A 63 -2.85 13.32 -2.14
C PRO A 63 -2.88 14.60 -3.00
N ILE A 64 -3.66 15.61 -2.63
CA ILE A 64 -3.87 16.85 -3.41
C ILE A 64 -2.78 17.90 -3.12
N SER A 65 -2.10 17.82 -1.97
CA SER A 65 -1.10 18.81 -1.58
C SER A 65 0.30 18.40 -2.02
N THR A 66 0.82 19.05 -3.06
CA THR A 66 2.19 18.91 -3.57
C THR A 66 3.25 19.27 -2.51
N HIS A 67 2.90 20.05 -1.49
CA HIS A 67 3.79 20.44 -0.40
C HIS A 67 4.02 19.37 0.67
N ARG A 68 3.40 18.19 0.57
CA ARG A 68 3.49 17.13 1.60
C ARG A 68 3.97 15.78 1.07
N ALA A 69 4.62 15.77 -0.08
CA ALA A 69 5.26 14.57 -0.61
C ALA A 69 6.28 14.01 0.41
N LYS A 70 6.43 12.69 0.40
CA LYS A 70 7.32 11.97 1.31
C LYS A 70 8.71 11.80 0.69
N PRO A 71 9.79 11.91 1.48
CA PRO A 71 11.16 11.82 0.97
C PRO A 71 11.54 10.38 0.60
N SER A 72 10.97 9.38 1.28
CA SER A 72 11.24 7.96 1.07
C SER A 72 10.03 7.20 0.53
N ALA A 73 10.28 6.09 -0.16
CA ALA A 73 9.21 5.22 -0.64
C ALA A 73 8.52 4.53 0.55
N MET A 74 9.28 4.22 1.60
CA MET A 74 8.79 3.64 2.85
C MET A 74 7.79 4.56 3.55
N ASP A 75 8.13 5.84 3.74
CA ASP A 75 7.22 6.81 4.37
C ASP A 75 5.92 6.97 3.56
N SER A 76 6.04 6.99 2.23
CA SER A 76 4.89 7.01 1.33
C SER A 76 4.00 5.79 1.55
N PHE A 77 4.60 4.59 1.58
CA PHE A 77 3.88 3.35 1.82
C PHE A 77 3.22 3.31 3.21
N ILE A 78 3.89 3.82 4.25
CA ILE A 78 3.32 3.98 5.59
C ILE A 78 2.06 4.86 5.54
N THR A 79 2.07 5.97 4.78
CA THR A 79 0.84 6.79 4.63
C THR A 79 -0.28 6.06 3.89
N ALA A 80 0.03 5.18 2.93
CA ALA A 80 -0.96 4.32 2.28
C ALA A 80 -1.60 3.36 3.29
N LEU A 81 -0.79 2.75 4.15
CA LEU A 81 -1.23 1.86 5.21
C LEU A 81 -2.09 2.60 6.23
N GLN A 82 -1.66 3.77 6.69
CA GLN A 82 -2.43 4.61 7.61
C GLN A 82 -3.80 4.98 7.03
N LEU A 83 -3.85 5.36 5.75
CA LEU A 83 -5.12 5.62 5.06
C LEU A 83 -6.00 4.37 5.04
N LEU A 84 -5.41 3.23 4.69
CA LEU A 84 -6.13 1.96 4.60
C LEU A 84 -6.66 1.52 5.97
N TYR A 85 -5.88 1.67 7.04
CA TYR A 85 -6.32 1.40 8.42
C TYR A 85 -7.46 2.31 8.85
N LYS A 86 -7.34 3.62 8.57
CA LYS A 86 -8.40 4.59 8.85
C LYS A 86 -9.70 4.24 8.11
N SER A 87 -9.59 3.72 6.90
CA SER A 87 -10.75 3.31 6.09
C SER A 87 -11.33 1.96 6.50
N ASN A 88 -10.50 0.99 6.89
CA ASN A 88 -10.90 -0.36 7.27
C ASN A 88 -11.48 -0.45 8.68
N GLY A 89 -11.09 0.42 9.61
CA GLY A 89 -11.56 0.39 10.99
C GLY A 89 -11.03 -0.80 11.83
N TYR A 90 -10.07 -1.56 11.31
CA TYR A 90 -9.41 -2.68 12.00
C TYR A 90 -7.90 -2.70 11.76
N SER A 91 -7.16 -3.29 12.69
CA SER A 91 -5.73 -3.57 12.54
C SER A 91 -5.52 -4.77 11.62
N ALA A 92 -5.04 -4.50 10.41
CA ALA A 92 -4.66 -5.54 9.45
C ALA A 92 -3.45 -6.32 9.93
N ARG A 93 -3.55 -7.64 9.81
CA ARG A 93 -2.46 -8.58 10.07
C ARG A 93 -1.74 -8.99 8.79
N TYR A 94 -2.45 -8.93 7.66
CA TYR A 94 -1.93 -9.31 6.36
C TYR A 94 -2.20 -8.18 5.37
N VAL A 95 -1.20 -7.91 4.52
CA VAL A 95 -1.27 -6.89 3.49
C VAL A 95 -0.91 -7.53 2.16
N VAL A 96 -1.63 -7.15 1.11
CA VAL A 96 -1.44 -7.67 -0.24
C VAL A 96 -1.28 -6.50 -1.19
N VAL A 97 -0.23 -6.54 -1.99
CA VAL A 97 -0.07 -5.65 -3.14
C VAL A 97 -0.48 -6.43 -4.38
N GLU A 98 -1.56 -6.01 -5.02
CA GLU A 98 -2.00 -6.53 -6.30
C GLU A 98 -1.38 -5.73 -7.43
N ARG A 99 -0.88 -6.43 -8.46
CA ARG A 99 -0.54 -5.84 -9.75
C ARG A 99 -1.69 -6.04 -10.74
N GLY A 100 -2.21 -4.93 -11.26
CA GLY A 100 -3.20 -4.87 -12.33
C GLY A 100 -2.59 -5.00 -13.72
#